data_AF-K1T4R7-F1
#
_entry.id   AF-K1T4R7-F1
#
_cell.length_a   1.000
_cell.length_b   1.000
_cell.length_c   1.000
_cell.angle_alpha   90.00
_cell.angle_beta   90.00
_cell.angle_gamma   90.00
#
_symmetry.space_group_name_H-M   'P 1'
#
loop_
_entity.id
_entity.type
_entity.pdbx_description
1 polymer ?
#
loop_
_entity_poly.entity_id
_entity_poly.type
_entity_poly.pdbx_seq_one_letter_code
_entity_poly.pdbx_strand_id
1 'polypeptide(L)'
;DDKTYRVTFNEITRDVVRKSIQAPRAIDQNLVDAQQARRVLDRIVGYQLSPLLWKKIRKGLSAGRVQSVATRLIVDRENEIRAFQPQEYWSLDVNLARVGKPWARQQKILWIS
;
A
#
# COMPACT_ATOMS: atom_id res chain seq x y z
N ASP A 1 31.71 7.08 -28.69
CA ASP A 1 30.43 6.68 -28.09
C ASP A 1 30.26 5.18 -28.10
N ASP A 2 30.63 4.56 -26.99
CA ASP A 2 30.48 3.13 -26.81
C ASP A 2 29.03 2.84 -26.41
N LYS A 3 28.29 2.09 -27.25
CA LYS A 3 26.86 1.82 -27.06
C LYS A 3 26.68 0.97 -25.80
N THR A 4 26.38 1.62 -24.68
CA THR A 4 26.13 0.96 -23.40
C THR A 4 24.69 0.43 -23.36
N TYR A 5 24.54 -0.88 -23.15
CA TYR A 5 23.24 -1.52 -23.02
C TYR A 5 22.96 -1.96 -21.58
N ARG A 6 21.67 -1.92 -21.18
CA ARG A 6 21.20 -2.30 -19.85
C ARG A 6 20.44 -3.61 -19.90
N VAL A 7 20.87 -4.57 -19.10
CA VAL A 7 20.12 -5.81 -18.84
C VAL A 7 19.16 -5.57 -17.68
N THR A 8 17.91 -5.99 -17.83
CA THR A 8 16.89 -5.92 -16.77
C THR A 8 16.17 -7.26 -16.66
N PHE A 9 15.93 -7.71 -15.43
CA PHE A 9 15.17 -8.90 -15.11
C PHE A 9 14.40 -8.65 -13.82
N ASN A 10 13.19 -9.20 -13.73
CA ASN A 10 12.33 -9.07 -12.55
C ASN A 10 12.50 -10.26 -11.57
N GLU A 11 13.26 -11.27 -11.97
CA GLU A 11 13.47 -12.50 -11.22
C GLU A 11 14.91 -13.01 -11.43
N ILE A 12 15.49 -13.63 -10.40
CA ILE A 12 16.87 -14.14 -10.41
C ILE A 12 16.84 -15.68 -10.58
N THR A 13 16.53 -16.13 -11.80
CA THR A 13 16.64 -17.55 -12.20
C THR A 13 17.60 -17.71 -13.37
N ARG A 14 18.24 -18.88 -13.48
CA ARG A 14 19.25 -19.17 -14.51
C ARG A 14 18.75 -18.88 -15.92
N ASP A 15 17.51 -19.28 -16.21
CA ASP A 15 16.91 -19.12 -17.53
C ASP A 15 16.56 -17.66 -17.85
N VAL A 16 16.01 -16.92 -16.88
CA VAL A 16 15.66 -15.50 -17.05
C VAL A 16 16.91 -14.64 -17.23
N VAL A 17 17.97 -14.88 -16.46
CA VAL A 17 19.24 -14.16 -16.60
C VAL A 17 19.85 -14.41 -17.98
N ARG A 18 19.89 -15.67 -18.44
CA ARG A 18 20.45 -16.00 -19.76
C ARG A 18 19.68 -15.35 -20.89
N LYS A 19 18.33 -15.36 -20.84
CA LYS A 19 17.47 -14.67 -21.81
C LYS A 19 17.67 -13.15 -21.80
N SER A 20 17.80 -12.56 -20.61
CA SER A 20 17.92 -11.10 -20.46
C SER A 20 19.26 -10.56 -20.97
N ILE A 21 20.34 -11.35 -20.86
CA ILE A 21 21.64 -11.01 -21.45
C ILE A 21 21.59 -11.02 -22.99
N GLN A 22 20.78 -11.91 -23.58
CA GLN A 22 20.62 -12.01 -25.04
C GLN A 22 19.73 -10.91 -25.64
N ALA A 23 18.87 -10.29 -24.83
CA ALA A 23 17.97 -9.22 -25.25
C ALA A 23 18.17 -7.95 -24.39
N PRO A 24 19.35 -7.31 -24.44
CA PRO A 24 19.61 -6.12 -23.65
C PRO A 24 18.88 -4.91 -24.27
N ARG A 25 18.46 -3.96 -23.42
CA ARG A 25 17.76 -2.75 -23.86
C ARG A 25 18.65 -1.52 -23.78
N ALA A 26 18.34 -0.48 -24.54
CA ALA A 26 18.92 0.84 -24.32
C ALA A 26 18.51 1.38 -22.93
N ILE A 27 19.32 2.29 -22.39
CA ILE A 27 18.94 3.03 -21.19
C ILE A 27 17.70 3.86 -21.53
N ASP A 28 16.69 3.79 -20.67
CA ASP A 28 15.48 4.60 -20.82
C ASP A 28 15.71 5.93 -20.11
N GLN A 29 15.91 6.99 -20.89
CA GLN A 29 16.21 8.32 -20.36
C GLN A 29 15.01 8.91 -19.61
N ASN A 30 13.77 8.59 -19.97
CA ASN A 30 12.59 9.09 -19.26
C ASN A 30 12.55 8.56 -17.83
N LEU A 31 12.93 7.29 -17.61
CA LEU A 31 13.04 6.72 -16.26
C LEU A 31 14.16 7.36 -15.44
N VAL A 32 15.27 7.71 -16.08
CA VAL A 32 16.39 8.43 -15.42
C VAL A 32 15.93 9.82 -14.99
N ASP A 33 15.33 10.58 -15.91
CA ASP A 33 14.89 11.94 -15.67
C ASP A 33 13.80 12.00 -14.60
N ALA A 34 12.85 11.05 -14.61
CA ALA A 34 11.83 10.93 -13.57
C ALA A 34 12.45 10.67 -12.17
N GLN A 35 13.48 9.83 -12.10
CA GLN A 35 14.20 9.56 -10.84
C GLN A 35 14.96 10.80 -10.36
N GLN A 36 15.61 11.51 -11.28
CA GLN A 36 16.33 12.75 -10.97
C GLN A 36 15.36 13.84 -10.49
N ALA A 37 14.24 14.04 -11.18
CA ALA A 37 13.20 14.99 -10.79
C ALA A 37 12.68 14.70 -9.37
N ARG A 38 12.40 13.42 -9.06
CA ARG A 38 12.00 13.01 -7.71
C ARG A 38 13.07 13.33 -6.68
N ARG A 39 14.34 13.07 -6.98
CA ARG A 39 15.47 13.36 -6.08
C ARG A 39 15.62 14.85 -5.82
N VAL A 40 15.45 15.69 -6.84
CA VAL A 40 15.46 17.15 -6.71
C VAL A 40 14.28 17.61 -5.87
N LEU A 41 13.08 17.10 -6.13
CA LEU A 41 11.87 17.43 -5.37
C LEU A 41 12.04 17.11 -3.88
N ASP A 42 12.46 15.90 -3.54
CA ASP A 42 12.64 15.47 -2.15
C ASP A 42 13.74 16.31 -1.44
N ARG A 43 14.77 16.76 -2.18
CA ARG A 43 15.83 17.65 -1.69
C ARG A 43 15.33 19.07 -1.40
N ILE A 44 14.52 19.65 -2.29
CA ILE A 44 13.94 20.99 -2.10
C ILE A 44 13.06 21.00 -0.86
N VAL A 45 12.14 20.03 -0.75
CA VAL A 45 11.24 19.87 0.39
C VAL A 45 12.04 19.68 1.68
N GLY A 46 13.04 18.80 1.66
CA GLY A 46 13.88 18.54 2.82
C GLY A 46 14.67 19.76 3.31
N TYR A 47 15.36 20.48 2.41
CA TYR A 47 16.19 21.63 2.81
C TYR A 47 15.39 22.87 3.18
N GLN A 48 14.21 23.10 2.58
CA GLN A 48 13.41 24.28 2.89
C GLN A 48 12.59 24.11 4.17
N LEU A 49 11.99 22.93 4.41
CA LEU A 49 11.13 22.73 5.58
C LEU A 49 11.89 22.35 6.85
N SER A 50 13.03 21.64 6.76
CA SER A 50 13.77 21.21 7.98
C SER A 50 14.22 22.38 8.87
N PRO A 51 14.76 23.52 8.33
CA PRO A 51 15.09 24.68 9.15
C PRO A 51 13.89 25.29 9.87
N LEU A 52 12.71 25.29 9.25
CA LEU A 52 11.48 25.78 9.85
C LEU A 52 11.04 24.89 11.01
N LEU A 53 11.11 23.56 10.84
CA LEU A 53 10.79 22.60 11.91
C LEU A 53 11.75 22.74 13.10
N TRP A 54 13.04 22.97 12.85
CA TRP A 54 14.01 23.17 13.93
C TRP A 54 13.76 24.43 14.73
N LYS A 55 13.34 25.51 14.06
CA LYS A 55 13.03 26.78 14.71
C LYS A 55 11.73 26.73 15.51
N LYS A 56 10.74 25.94 15.08
CA LYS A 56 9.38 25.95 15.64
C LYS A 56 9.06 24.78 16.57
N ILE A 57 9.75 23.65 16.44
CA ILE A 57 9.42 22.42 17.18
C ILE A 57 10.64 21.91 17.95
N ARG A 58 11.60 21.30 17.26
CA ARG A 58 12.80 20.71 17.87
C ARG A 58 13.91 20.54 16.84
N LYS A 59 15.16 20.83 17.23
CA LYS A 59 16.34 20.53 16.42
C LYS A 59 16.42 19.02 16.11
N GLY A 60 16.78 18.68 14.88
CA GLY A 60 16.95 17.29 14.43
C GLY A 60 15.71 16.65 13.80
N LEU A 61 14.60 17.39 13.66
CA LEU A 61 13.42 16.90 12.92
C LEU A 61 13.66 16.98 11.41
N SER A 62 13.26 15.94 10.68
CA SER A 62 13.25 15.92 9.21
C SER A 62 11.86 16.20 8.67
N ALA A 63 11.78 17.05 7.65
CA ALA A 63 10.60 17.19 6.83
C ALA A 63 10.75 16.33 5.58
N GLY A 64 9.85 15.38 5.39
CA GLY A 64 9.81 14.55 4.18
C GLY A 64 8.45 14.66 3.51
N ARG A 65 8.44 14.81 2.18
CA ARG A 65 7.20 14.92 1.37
C ARG A 65 6.20 13.79 1.66
N VAL A 66 6.70 12.56 1.85
CA VAL A 66 5.87 11.38 2.14
C VAL A 66 5.67 11.19 3.65
N GLN A 67 6.72 11.43 4.45
CA GLN A 67 6.68 11.22 5.90
C GLN A 67 5.65 12.12 6.57
N SER A 68 5.57 13.40 6.20
CA SER A 68 4.63 14.35 6.81
C SER A 68 3.18 13.97 6.56
N VAL A 69 2.85 13.48 5.36
CA VAL A 69 1.50 13.01 5.01
C VAL A 69 1.16 11.74 5.80
N ALA A 70 2.09 10.78 5.89
CA ALA A 70 1.89 9.57 6.67
C ALA A 70 1.66 9.87 8.16
N THR A 71 2.47 10.75 8.75
CA THR A 71 2.28 11.20 10.14
C THR A 71 0.94 11.90 10.32
N ARG A 72 0.52 12.72 9.35
CA ARG A 72 -0.79 13.38 9.38
C ARG A 72 -1.94 12.37 9.43
N LEU A 73 -1.92 11.34 8.59
CA LEU A 73 -2.97 10.31 8.58
C LEU A 73 -3.13 9.63 9.95
N ILE A 74 -2.01 9.35 10.63
CA ILE A 74 -2.04 8.75 11.97
C ILE A 74 -2.63 9.73 12.99
N VAL A 75 -2.19 10.99 12.95
CA VAL A 75 -2.68 12.04 13.85
C VAL A 75 -4.18 12.30 13.65
N ASP A 76 -4.64 12.34 12.40
CA ASP A 76 -6.05 12.53 12.05
C ASP A 76 -6.89 11.38 12.61
N ARG A 77 -6.46 10.12 12.45
CA ARG A 77 -7.13 8.95 13.03
C ARG A 77 -7.17 8.96 14.55
N GLU A 78 -6.06 9.34 15.20
CA GLU A 78 -5.99 9.47 16.66
C GLU A 78 -6.94 10.55 17.18
N ASN A 79 -7.06 11.67 16.45
CA ASN A 79 -8.00 12.73 16.80
C ASN A 79 -9.46 12.25 16.69
N GLU A 80 -9.80 11.45 15.67
CA GLU A 80 -11.13 10.83 15.57
C GLU A 80 -11.42 9.90 16.76
N ILE A 81 -10.44 9.09 17.18
CA ILE A 81 -10.58 8.22 18.35
C ILE A 81 -10.81 9.04 19.62
N ARG A 82 -10.07 10.13 19.80
CA ARG A 82 -10.22 11.03 20.96
C ARG A 82 -11.54 11.78 20.95
N ALA A 83 -12.07 12.11 19.78
CA ALA A 83 -13.35 12.76 19.61
C ALA A 83 -14.54 11.79 19.69
N PHE A 84 -14.30 10.48 19.63
CA PHE A 84 -15.34 9.47 19.70
C PHE A 84 -16.02 9.49 21.07
N GLN A 85 -17.33 9.71 21.08
CA GLN A 85 -18.18 9.58 22.26
C GLN A 85 -18.94 8.25 22.16
N PRO A 86 -18.58 7.23 22.98
CA PRO A 86 -19.25 5.94 22.94
C PRO A 86 -20.74 6.10 23.30
N GLN A 87 -21.61 5.46 22.53
CA GLN A 87 -23.03 5.34 22.85
C GLN A 87 -23.29 3.95 23.41
N GLU A 88 -23.95 3.89 24.56
CA GLU A 88 -24.34 2.63 25.18
C GLU A 88 -25.49 1.99 24.40
N TYR A 89 -25.37 0.70 24.12
CA TYR A 89 -26.43 -0.11 23.52
C TYR A 89 -26.33 -1.56 24.02
N TRP A 90 -27.45 -2.27 23.96
CA TRP A 90 -27.53 -3.69 24.29
C TRP A 90 -27.79 -4.49 23.02
N SER A 91 -26.97 -5.51 22.76
CA SER A 91 -27.20 -6.51 21.72
C SER A 91 -27.79 -7.77 22.34
N LEU A 92 -28.88 -8.29 21.76
CA LEU A 92 -29.48 -9.55 22.16
C LEU A 92 -29.19 -10.60 21.09
N ASP A 93 -28.26 -11.51 21.38
CA ASP A 93 -27.97 -12.66 20.53
C ASP A 93 -28.70 -13.89 21.05
N VAL A 94 -29.45 -14.57 20.16
CA VAL A 94 -30.16 -15.80 20.49
C VAL A 94 -29.71 -16.91 19.55
N ASN A 95 -29.18 -17.99 20.14
CA ASN A 95 -28.82 -19.19 19.40
C ASN A 95 -30.00 -20.16 19.38
N LEU A 96 -30.70 -20.25 18.23
CA LEU A 96 -31.90 -21.05 18.09
C LEU A 96 -31.57 -22.43 17.52
N ALA A 97 -31.73 -23.47 18.33
CA ALA A 97 -31.83 -24.83 17.83
C ALA A 97 -33.25 -25.07 17.32
N ARG A 98 -33.38 -25.63 16.11
CA ARG A 98 -34.69 -25.99 15.55
C ARG A 98 -35.30 -27.14 16.37
N VAL A 99 -36.36 -26.88 17.12
CA VAL A 99 -37.11 -27.94 17.82
C VAL A 99 -38.22 -28.45 16.90
N GLY A 100 -37.94 -29.57 16.23
CA GLY A 100 -38.91 -30.29 15.39
C GLY A 100 -38.22 -31.26 14.43
N LYS A 101 -38.82 -32.44 14.19
CA LYS A 101 -38.30 -33.44 13.23
C LYS A 101 -38.05 -32.78 11.87
N PRO A 102 -36.89 -33.04 11.22
CA PRO A 102 -36.75 -32.70 9.80
C PRO A 102 -37.86 -33.42 9.06
N TRP A 103 -38.72 -32.67 8.38
CA TRP A 103 -39.75 -33.24 7.53
C TRP A 103 -39.05 -34.17 6.54
N ALA A 104 -39.33 -35.46 6.64
CA ALA A 104 -38.88 -36.43 5.66
C ALA A 104 -39.51 -36.04 4.32
N ARG A 105 -38.68 -35.59 3.38
CA ARG A 105 -39.07 -35.54 1.97
C ARG A 105 -39.34 -36.96 1.52
N GLN A 106 -40.62 -37.33 1.46
CA GLN A 106 -41.04 -38.46 0.68
C GLN A 106 -42.29 -38.12 -0.11
N GLN A 107 -42.14 -37.22 -1.08
CA GLN A 107 -42.85 -37.34 -2.34
C GLN A 107 -41.88 -37.11 -3.50
N LYS A 108 -41.58 -38.24 -4.14
CA LYS A 108 -41.20 -38.44 -5.54
C LYS A 108 -41.58 -37.25 -6.43
N ILE A 109 -40.57 -36.63 -7.06
CA ILE A 109 -40.74 -36.12 -8.42
C ILE A 109 -39.77 -36.94 -9.27
N LEU A 110 -40.37 -37.85 -10.02
CA LEU A 110 -39.76 -38.56 -11.13
C LEU A 110 -39.45 -37.52 -12.21
N TRP A 111 -38.18 -37.34 -12.57
CA TRP A 111 -37.83 -36.86 -13.90
C TRP A 111 -36.94 -37.92 -14.55
N ILE A 112 -37.44 -38.37 -15.69
CA ILE A 112 -36.81 -39.22 -16.67
C ILE A 112 -35.72 -38.39 -17.37
N SER A 113 -34.67 -39.10 -17.81
CA SER A 113 -33.50 -38.69 -18.62
C SER A 113 -32.25 -38.30 -17.85
#